data_AF-A0A954XTB9-F1
#
_entry.id   AF-A0A954XTB9-F1
#
_cell.length_a   1.000
_cell.length_b   1.000
_cell.length_c   1.000
_cell.angle_alpha   90.00
_cell.angle_beta   90.00
_cell.angle_gamma   90.00
#
_symmetry.space_group_name_H-M   'P 1'
#
loop_
_entity.id
_entity.type
_entity.pdbx_description
1 polymer ?
#
loop_
_entity_poly.entity_id
_entity_poly.type
_entity_poly.pdbx_seq_one_letter_code
_entity_poly.pdbx_strand_id
1 'polypeptide(L)'
;MTPFAPAQPFHALIEEMTAQGETEYRTLVFRLVDGESIDPSELREVLQASSRTRADLERHYKAVLARRKAVADLEQAAELDTALVDFQAAQQQAADRVRQQEEANQQALQPLLDDLDKAADKSQRTQREARTLRAEATAVLQKTMSPAMREQFDNLSDRACRLAQRIATANQQAARLVRETGEAEQEVERCQSELKHLIGKPNREPAQASIEKSLADAQQQLANLRYAASEVEQLRQQHSEAAGALEQFEQTDFHDWRNIAFD
;
A
#
# COMPACT_ATOMS: atom_id res chain seq x y z
N MET A 1 69.05 -18.92 -76.57
CA MET A 1 69.06 -18.85 -75.09
C MET A 1 67.79 -18.15 -74.65
N THR A 2 66.76 -18.92 -74.35
CA THR A 2 65.51 -18.46 -73.75
C THR A 2 65.47 -19.03 -72.33
N PRO A 3 65.31 -18.19 -71.28
CA PRO A 3 65.22 -18.68 -69.92
C PRO A 3 63.87 -19.36 -69.69
N PHE A 4 63.90 -20.51 -69.03
CA PHE A 4 62.74 -21.27 -68.59
C PHE A 4 61.87 -20.42 -67.65
N ALA A 5 60.58 -20.33 -67.95
CA ALA A 5 59.56 -19.79 -67.05
C ALA A 5 59.41 -20.72 -65.81
N PRO A 6 59.10 -20.14 -64.63
CA PRO A 6 59.19 -20.86 -63.35
C PRO A 6 58.05 -21.86 -63.13
N ALA A 7 58.39 -22.97 -62.45
CA ALA A 7 57.45 -23.96 -61.95
C ALA A 7 56.53 -23.35 -60.87
N GLN A 8 55.33 -22.93 -61.25
CA GLN A 8 54.25 -22.52 -60.32
C GLN A 8 53.02 -23.44 -60.20
N PRO A 9 52.90 -24.66 -60.78
CA PRO A 9 51.64 -25.40 -60.65
C PRO A 9 51.48 -26.17 -59.32
N PHE A 10 52.57 -26.50 -58.62
CA PHE A 10 52.49 -27.42 -57.48
C PHE A 10 52.17 -26.74 -56.14
N HIS A 11 52.64 -25.50 -55.93
CA HIS A 11 52.40 -24.77 -54.68
C HIS A 11 50.96 -24.29 -54.57
N ALA A 12 50.39 -23.79 -55.68
CA ALA A 12 48.99 -23.38 -55.76
C ALA A 12 48.03 -24.56 -55.52
N LEU A 13 48.35 -25.74 -56.05
CA LEU A 13 47.56 -26.96 -55.85
C LEU A 13 47.58 -27.42 -54.38
N ILE A 14 48.73 -27.33 -53.71
CA ILE A 14 48.83 -27.67 -52.28
C ILE A 14 48.02 -26.69 -51.43
N GLU A 15 48.09 -25.39 -51.72
CA GLU A 15 47.29 -24.37 -51.02
C GLU A 15 45.78 -24.60 -51.21
N GLU A 16 45.34 -24.91 -52.42
CA GLU A 16 43.94 -25.21 -52.73
C GLU A 16 43.45 -26.49 -52.03
N MET A 17 44.26 -27.56 -52.03
CA MET A 17 43.95 -28.80 -51.31
C MET A 17 43.89 -28.59 -49.79
N THR A 18 44.76 -27.74 -49.22
CA THR A 18 44.70 -27.43 -47.78
C THR A 18 43.49 -26.57 -47.41
N ALA A 19 43.09 -25.62 -48.26
CA ALA A 19 41.89 -24.81 -48.05
C ALA A 19 40.61 -25.65 -48.17
N GLN A 20 40.59 -26.61 -49.09
CA GLN A 20 39.50 -27.57 -49.22
C GLN A 20 39.42 -28.50 -48.01
N GLY A 21 40.54 -29.07 -47.57
CA GLY A 21 40.59 -29.89 -46.35
C GLY A 21 40.18 -29.13 -45.09
N GLU A 22 40.52 -27.84 -44.96
CA GLU A 22 40.06 -27.01 -43.84
C GLU A 22 38.54 -26.75 -43.89
N THR A 23 37.98 -26.59 -45.09
CA THR A 23 36.54 -26.40 -45.29
C THR A 23 35.77 -27.67 -44.93
N GLU A 24 36.24 -28.83 -45.40
CA GLU A 24 35.67 -30.14 -45.07
C GLU A 24 35.75 -30.43 -43.56
N TYR A 25 36.87 -30.07 -42.92
CA TYR A 25 37.04 -30.18 -41.47
C TYR A 25 36.07 -29.29 -40.70
N ARG A 26 35.86 -28.03 -41.11
CA ARG A 26 34.87 -27.14 -40.48
C ARG A 26 33.45 -27.69 -40.64
N THR A 27 33.09 -28.15 -41.84
CA THR A 27 31.80 -28.78 -42.11
C THR A 27 31.58 -30.01 -41.24
N LEU A 28 32.59 -30.86 -41.08
CA LEU A 28 32.54 -32.02 -40.19
C LEU A 28 32.31 -31.62 -38.73
N VAL A 29 32.97 -30.57 -38.24
CA VAL A 29 32.74 -30.05 -36.87
C VAL A 29 31.30 -29.58 -36.70
N PHE A 30 30.74 -28.84 -37.67
CA PHE A 30 29.34 -28.39 -37.59
C PHE A 30 28.35 -29.55 -37.61
N ARG A 31 28.54 -30.54 -38.49
CA ARG A 31 27.71 -31.75 -38.55
C ARG A 31 27.71 -32.53 -37.24
N LEU A 32 28.89 -32.67 -36.59
CA LEU A 32 28.98 -33.27 -35.25
C LEU A 32 28.21 -32.45 -34.21
N VAL A 33 28.31 -31.13 -34.25
CA VAL A 33 27.59 -30.23 -33.32
C VAL A 33 26.08 -30.30 -33.51
N ASP A 34 25.61 -30.56 -34.73
CA ASP A 34 24.21 -30.78 -35.05
C ASP A 34 23.72 -32.20 -34.72
N GLY A 35 24.61 -33.06 -34.20
CA GLY A 35 24.27 -34.40 -33.73
C GLY A 35 24.26 -35.46 -34.83
N GLU A 36 24.82 -35.16 -36.00
CA GLU A 36 24.93 -36.16 -37.07
C GLU A 36 25.93 -37.26 -36.71
N SER A 37 25.55 -38.51 -37.01
CA SER A 37 26.45 -39.65 -36.90
C SER A 37 27.40 -39.66 -38.10
N ILE A 38 28.70 -39.46 -37.85
CA ILE A 38 29.73 -39.44 -38.89
C ILE A 38 30.47 -40.78 -38.92
N ASP A 39 30.72 -41.29 -40.13
CA ASP A 39 31.46 -42.53 -40.32
C ASP A 39 32.93 -42.35 -39.83
N PRO A 40 33.48 -43.29 -39.04
CA PRO A 40 34.88 -43.27 -38.62
C PRO A 40 35.90 -43.20 -39.77
N SER A 41 35.55 -43.67 -40.97
CA SER A 41 36.39 -43.58 -42.18
C SER A 41 36.45 -42.15 -42.72
N GLU A 42 35.30 -41.50 -42.90
CA GLU A 42 35.16 -40.09 -43.29
C GLU A 42 35.88 -39.16 -42.29
N LEU A 43 35.72 -39.41 -40.99
CA LEU A 43 36.43 -38.68 -39.94
C LEU A 43 37.95 -38.71 -40.11
N ARG A 44 38.49 -39.89 -40.46
CA ARG A 44 39.93 -40.09 -40.61
C ARG A 44 40.46 -39.39 -41.86
N GLU A 45 39.73 -39.48 -42.97
CA GLU A 45 40.09 -38.84 -44.24
C GLU A 45 40.15 -37.31 -44.11
N VAL A 46 39.11 -36.71 -43.50
CA VAL A 46 39.03 -35.26 -43.31
C VAL A 46 40.12 -34.74 -42.34
N LEU A 47 40.43 -35.49 -41.28
CA LEU A 47 41.52 -35.13 -40.36
C LEU A 47 42.91 -35.24 -41.03
N GLN A 48 43.12 -36.24 -41.88
CA GLN A 48 44.36 -36.39 -42.65
C GLN A 48 44.51 -35.29 -43.70
N ALA A 49 43.46 -35.01 -44.47
CA ALA A 49 43.44 -33.96 -45.49
C ALA A 49 43.68 -32.56 -44.91
N SER A 50 43.18 -32.30 -43.70
CA SER A 50 43.34 -31.02 -43.00
C SER A 50 44.60 -30.93 -42.11
N SER A 51 45.40 -32.00 -42.02
CA SER A 51 46.56 -32.09 -41.11
C SER A 51 46.20 -31.80 -39.63
N ARG A 52 45.00 -32.21 -39.19
CA ARG A 52 44.48 -31.98 -37.82
C ARG A 52 44.47 -33.24 -36.99
N THR A 53 44.60 -33.08 -35.69
CA THR A 53 44.50 -34.20 -34.74
C THR A 53 43.09 -34.36 -34.19
N ARG A 54 42.79 -35.54 -33.65
CA ARG A 54 41.54 -35.77 -32.90
C ARG A 54 41.39 -34.82 -31.70
N ALA A 55 42.48 -34.44 -31.05
CA ALA A 55 42.45 -33.47 -29.95
C ALA A 55 42.04 -32.07 -30.44
N ASP A 56 42.49 -31.66 -31.63
CA ASP A 56 42.05 -30.41 -32.25
C ASP A 56 40.55 -30.44 -32.58
N LEU A 57 40.06 -31.59 -33.08
CA LEU A 57 38.65 -31.79 -33.34
C LEU A 57 37.81 -31.68 -32.07
N GLU A 58 38.18 -32.37 -30.99
CA GLU A 58 37.47 -32.30 -29.71
C GLU A 58 37.47 -30.89 -29.13
N ARG A 59 38.59 -30.16 -29.26
CA ARG A 59 38.70 -28.77 -28.83
C ARG A 59 37.79 -27.85 -29.66
N HIS A 60 37.78 -28.01 -30.98
CA HIS A 60 36.95 -27.23 -31.89
C HIS A 60 35.46 -27.53 -31.69
N TYR A 61 35.08 -28.80 -31.57
CA TYR A 61 33.73 -29.23 -31.25
C TYR A 61 33.22 -28.61 -29.95
N LYS A 62 34.00 -28.69 -28.86
CA LYS A 62 33.65 -28.03 -27.59
C LYS A 62 33.55 -26.51 -27.71
N ALA A 63 34.44 -25.88 -28.48
CA ALA A 63 34.41 -24.44 -28.70
C ALA A 63 33.18 -24.00 -29.51
N VAL A 64 32.78 -24.76 -30.53
CA VAL A 64 31.59 -24.48 -31.34
C VAL A 64 30.32 -24.69 -30.52
N LEU A 65 30.24 -25.75 -29.71
CA LEU A 65 29.13 -25.93 -28.76
C LEU A 65 29.01 -24.78 -27.76
N ALA A 66 30.14 -24.36 -27.16
CA ALA A 66 30.15 -23.23 -26.23
C ALA A 66 29.70 -21.92 -26.91
N ARG A 67 30.11 -21.69 -28.16
CA ARG A 67 29.65 -20.54 -28.95
C ARG A 67 28.17 -20.60 -29.26
N ARG A 68 27.64 -21.75 -29.68
CA ARG A 68 26.21 -21.94 -29.94
C ARG A 68 25.37 -21.65 -28.69
N LYS A 69 25.82 -22.17 -27.55
CA LYS A 69 25.19 -21.86 -26.26
C LYS A 69 25.24 -20.37 -25.96
N ALA A 70 26.39 -19.72 -26.11
CA ALA A 70 26.52 -18.29 -25.86
C ALA A 70 25.64 -17.44 -26.79
N VAL A 71 25.45 -17.84 -28.05
CA VAL A 71 24.52 -17.17 -28.97
C VAL A 71 23.08 -17.33 -28.50
N ALA A 72 22.66 -18.53 -28.11
CA ALA A 72 21.31 -18.76 -27.57
C ALA A 72 21.07 -17.97 -26.27
N ASP A 73 22.06 -17.92 -25.38
CA ASP A 73 22.00 -17.14 -24.14
C ASP A 73 21.88 -15.63 -24.45
N LEU A 74 22.55 -15.12 -25.50
CA LEU A 74 22.44 -13.72 -25.95
C LEU A 74 21.08 -13.42 -26.58
N GLU A 75 20.52 -14.33 -27.37
CA GLU A 75 19.17 -14.20 -27.93
C GLU A 75 18.13 -14.13 -26.80
N GLN A 76 18.23 -15.03 -25.81
CA GLN A 76 17.37 -15.01 -24.64
C GLN A 76 17.53 -13.72 -23.82
N ALA A 77 18.77 -13.22 -23.65
CA ALA A 77 19.01 -11.95 -22.97
C ALA A 77 18.32 -10.77 -23.69
N ALA A 78 18.38 -10.72 -25.03
CA ALA A 78 17.73 -9.67 -25.81
C ALA A 78 16.19 -9.70 -25.69
N GLU A 79 15.59 -10.89 -25.62
CA GLU A 79 14.16 -11.05 -25.35
C GLU A 79 13.79 -10.53 -23.95
N LEU A 80 14.60 -10.86 -22.94
CA LEU A 80 14.41 -10.38 -21.56
C LEU A 80 14.59 -8.87 -21.45
N ASP A 81 15.56 -8.28 -22.14
CA ASP A 81 15.78 -6.83 -22.17
C ASP A 81 14.56 -6.12 -22.78
N THR A 82 13.99 -6.67 -23.85
CA THR A 82 12.77 -6.14 -24.47
C THR A 82 11.59 -6.20 -23.50
N ALA A 83 11.37 -7.37 -22.87
CA ALA A 83 10.31 -7.53 -21.88
C ALA A 83 10.48 -6.59 -20.68
N LEU A 84 11.71 -6.36 -20.24
CA LEU A 84 12.02 -5.46 -19.14
C LEU A 84 11.65 -4.00 -19.46
N VAL A 85 11.90 -3.55 -20.69
CA VAL A 85 11.44 -2.22 -21.15
C VAL A 85 9.92 -2.13 -21.13
N ASP A 86 9.21 -3.14 -21.62
CA ASP A 86 7.74 -3.17 -21.61
C ASP A 86 7.18 -3.16 -20.19
N PHE A 87 7.78 -3.94 -19.27
CA PHE A 87 7.38 -3.93 -17.86
C PHE A 87 7.63 -2.59 -17.19
N GLN A 88 8.75 -1.93 -17.48
CA GLN A 88 9.04 -0.59 -16.96
C GLN A 88 8.04 0.44 -17.49
N ALA A 89 7.68 0.38 -18.77
CA ALA A 89 6.67 1.25 -19.36
C ALA A 89 5.28 1.03 -18.73
N ALA A 90 4.88 -0.23 -18.52
CA ALA A 90 3.62 -0.57 -17.84
C ALA A 90 3.61 -0.10 -16.38
N GLN A 91 4.72 -0.25 -15.67
CA GLN A 91 4.88 0.23 -14.29
C GLN A 91 4.73 1.75 -14.22
N GLN A 92 5.39 2.48 -15.12
CA GLN A 92 5.30 3.94 -15.17
C GLN A 92 3.86 4.39 -15.48
N GLN A 93 3.20 3.75 -16.43
CA GLN A 93 1.81 4.06 -16.76
C GLN A 93 0.86 3.80 -15.58
N ALA A 94 1.07 2.72 -14.82
CA ALA A 94 0.30 2.43 -13.62
C ALA A 94 0.52 3.49 -12.54
N ALA A 95 1.77 3.91 -12.32
CA ALA A 95 2.10 4.98 -11.36
C ALA A 95 1.45 6.31 -11.74
N ASP A 96 1.46 6.68 -13.02
CA ASP A 96 0.84 7.91 -13.49
C ASP A 96 -0.69 7.89 -13.34
N ARG A 97 -1.34 6.74 -13.57
CA ARG A 97 -2.78 6.57 -13.30
C ARG A 97 -3.12 6.74 -11.82
N VAL A 98 -2.29 6.21 -10.92
CA VAL A 98 -2.49 6.39 -9.47
C VAL A 98 -2.40 7.87 -9.11
N ARG A 99 -1.36 8.58 -9.57
CA ARG A 99 -1.20 10.02 -9.31
C ARG A 99 -2.37 10.85 -9.83
N GLN A 100 -2.82 10.58 -11.06
CA GLN A 100 -3.99 11.27 -11.63
C GLN A 100 -5.26 11.04 -10.80
N GLN A 101 -5.47 9.81 -10.31
CA GLN A 101 -6.62 9.51 -9.46
C GLN A 101 -6.52 10.19 -8.08
N GLU A 102 -5.32 10.24 -7.50
CA GLU A 102 -5.07 10.95 -6.24
C GLU A 102 -5.37 12.45 -6.38
N GLU A 103 -4.90 13.09 -7.45
CA GLU A 103 -5.19 14.50 -7.74
C GLU A 103 -6.69 14.73 -7.95
N ALA A 104 -7.37 13.87 -8.72
CA ALA A 104 -8.82 13.95 -8.92
C ALA A 104 -9.59 13.80 -7.59
N ASN A 105 -9.17 12.87 -6.73
CA ASN A 105 -9.77 12.70 -5.41
C ASN A 105 -9.52 13.92 -4.51
N GLN A 106 -8.33 14.50 -4.52
CA GLN A 106 -8.03 15.73 -3.76
C GLN A 106 -8.90 16.89 -4.23
N GLN A 107 -9.04 17.09 -5.55
CA GLN A 107 -9.89 18.12 -6.13
C GLN A 107 -11.38 17.88 -5.80
N ALA A 108 -11.83 16.64 -5.76
CA ALA A 108 -13.21 16.29 -5.38
C ALA A 108 -13.49 16.46 -3.88
N LEU A 109 -12.49 16.25 -3.01
CA LEU A 109 -12.63 16.39 -1.56
C LEU A 109 -12.66 17.85 -1.11
N GLN A 110 -11.92 18.73 -1.78
CA GLN A 110 -11.85 20.14 -1.38
C GLN A 110 -13.22 20.83 -1.25
N PRO A 111 -14.14 20.77 -2.23
CA PRO A 111 -15.46 21.41 -2.09
C PRO A 111 -16.30 20.78 -0.96
N LEU A 112 -16.15 19.48 -0.69
CA LEU A 112 -16.87 18.81 0.39
C LEU A 112 -16.40 19.29 1.77
N LEU A 113 -15.09 19.54 1.92
CA LEU A 113 -14.53 20.12 3.15
C LEU A 113 -15.01 21.57 3.33
N ASP A 114 -15.00 22.37 2.27
CA ASP A 114 -15.50 23.74 2.32
C ASP A 114 -17.00 23.80 2.69
N ASP A 115 -17.81 22.87 2.16
CA ASP A 115 -19.23 22.76 2.48
C ASP A 115 -19.47 22.27 3.92
N LEU A 116 -18.62 21.37 4.42
CA LEU A 116 -18.65 20.94 5.82
C LEU A 116 -18.36 22.12 6.76
N ASP A 117 -17.34 22.93 6.46
CA ASP A 117 -16.98 24.12 7.25
C ASP A 117 -18.13 25.14 7.24
N LYS A 118 -18.73 25.42 6.08
CA LYS A 118 -19.91 26.29 5.98
C LYS A 118 -21.10 25.75 6.78
N ALA A 119 -21.33 24.44 6.75
CA ALA A 119 -22.41 23.81 7.52
C ALA A 119 -22.14 23.89 9.03
N ALA A 120 -20.90 23.70 9.46
CA ALA A 120 -20.49 23.84 10.85
C ALA A 120 -20.68 25.29 11.35
N ASP A 121 -20.22 26.27 10.57
CA ASP A 121 -20.41 27.69 10.87
C ASP A 121 -21.89 28.07 10.97
N LYS A 122 -22.70 27.62 10.02
CA LYS A 122 -24.15 27.89 10.01
C LYS A 122 -24.83 27.25 11.23
N SER A 123 -24.49 25.99 11.54
CA SER A 123 -24.99 25.30 12.73
C SER A 123 -24.64 26.06 14.01
N GLN A 124 -23.39 26.51 14.13
CA GLN A 124 -22.95 27.27 15.31
C GLN A 124 -23.67 28.62 15.44
N ARG A 125 -23.89 29.34 14.33
CA ARG A 125 -24.67 30.59 14.34
C ARG A 125 -26.12 30.35 14.77
N THR A 126 -26.80 29.39 14.16
CA THR A 126 -28.17 29.01 14.54
C THR A 126 -28.25 28.60 16.01
N GLN A 127 -27.27 27.84 16.51
CA GLN A 127 -27.24 27.44 17.91
C GLN A 127 -27.05 28.64 18.86
N ARG A 128 -26.23 29.63 18.48
CA ARG A 128 -26.07 30.87 19.25
C ARG A 128 -27.37 31.67 19.27
N GLU A 129 -28.00 31.87 18.11
CA GLU A 129 -29.28 32.58 18.00
C GLU A 129 -30.38 31.90 18.82
N ALA A 130 -30.52 30.58 18.71
CA ALA A 130 -31.49 29.80 19.50
C ALA A 130 -31.23 29.93 21.01
N ARG A 131 -29.97 29.93 21.45
CA ARG A 131 -29.61 30.15 22.86
C ARG A 131 -29.98 31.55 23.33
N THR A 132 -29.73 32.58 22.52
CA THR A 132 -30.11 33.96 22.84
C THR A 132 -31.62 34.09 22.97
N LEU A 133 -32.38 33.61 21.98
CA LEU A 133 -33.84 33.65 22.00
C LEU A 133 -34.43 32.88 23.18
N ARG A 134 -33.91 31.69 23.49
CA ARG A 134 -34.32 30.93 24.68
C ARG A 134 -34.02 31.70 25.96
N ALA A 135 -32.81 32.25 26.12
CA ALA A 135 -32.45 33.02 27.30
C ALA A 135 -33.36 34.24 27.51
N GLU A 136 -33.68 34.97 26.42
CA GLU A 136 -34.62 36.10 26.46
C GLU A 136 -36.03 35.64 26.87
N ALA A 137 -36.55 34.57 26.26
CA ALA A 137 -37.86 34.01 26.60
C ALA A 137 -37.92 33.50 28.04
N THR A 138 -36.91 32.75 28.48
CA THR A 138 -36.76 32.28 29.87
C THR A 138 -36.73 33.45 30.84
N ALA A 139 -35.98 34.52 30.56
CA ALA A 139 -35.91 35.68 31.44
C ALA A 139 -37.26 36.40 31.60
N VAL A 140 -38.12 36.36 30.58
CA VAL A 140 -39.49 36.87 30.65
C VAL A 140 -40.37 35.93 31.47
N LEU A 141 -40.34 34.63 31.18
CA LEU A 141 -41.15 33.62 31.88
C LEU A 141 -40.78 33.49 33.36
N GLN A 142 -39.49 33.55 33.70
CA GLN A 142 -39.05 33.48 35.09
C GLN A 142 -39.71 34.58 35.92
N LYS A 143 -39.88 35.80 35.39
CA LYS A 143 -40.51 36.93 36.11
C LYS A 143 -41.94 36.64 36.54
N THR A 144 -42.61 35.71 35.87
CA THR A 144 -44.02 35.37 36.09
C THR A 144 -44.24 33.97 36.65
N MET A 145 -43.17 33.17 36.81
CA MET A 145 -43.22 31.85 37.44
C MET A 145 -43.40 31.91 38.97
N SER A 146 -44.02 30.87 39.52
CA SER A 146 -44.06 30.63 40.97
C SER A 146 -42.66 30.25 41.50
N PRO A 147 -42.36 30.49 42.79
CA PRO A 147 -41.04 30.19 43.36
C PRO A 147 -40.62 28.73 43.20
N ALA A 148 -41.55 27.78 43.39
CA ALA A 148 -41.27 26.35 43.26
C ALA A 148 -40.92 25.92 41.83
N MET A 149 -41.59 26.51 40.82
CA MET A 149 -41.27 26.23 39.42
C MET A 149 -39.96 26.87 38.98
N ARG A 150 -39.67 28.08 39.49
CA ARG A 150 -38.39 28.75 39.23
C ARG A 150 -37.21 27.90 39.75
N GLU A 151 -37.35 27.31 40.94
CA GLU A 151 -36.33 26.42 41.52
C GLU A 151 -36.15 25.11 40.73
N GLN A 152 -37.23 24.51 40.21
CA GLN A 152 -37.13 23.32 39.34
C GLN A 152 -36.44 23.63 38.01
N PHE A 153 -36.80 24.75 37.38
CA PHE A 153 -36.17 25.21 36.13
C PHE A 153 -34.68 25.48 36.32
N ASP A 154 -34.30 26.22 37.37
CA ASP A 154 -32.90 26.54 37.67
C ASP A 154 -32.07 25.26 37.87
N ASN A 155 -32.61 24.26 38.58
CA ASN A 155 -31.94 22.97 38.77
C ASN A 155 -31.72 22.18 37.47
N LEU A 156 -32.72 22.14 36.58
CA LEU A 156 -32.62 21.46 35.29
C LEU A 156 -31.66 22.18 34.34
N SER A 157 -31.73 23.52 34.30
CA SER A 157 -30.84 24.36 33.51
C SER A 157 -29.38 24.20 33.94
N ASP A 158 -29.11 24.24 35.25
CA ASP A 158 -27.76 24.02 35.80
C ASP A 158 -27.23 22.61 35.50
N ARG A 159 -28.10 21.60 35.54
CA ARG A 159 -27.73 20.22 35.16
C ARG A 159 -27.38 20.13 33.68
N ALA A 160 -28.19 20.70 32.80
CA ALA A 160 -27.93 20.74 31.36
C ALA A 160 -26.64 21.50 31.03
N CYS A 161 -26.41 22.66 31.66
CA CYS A 161 -25.20 23.47 31.46
C CYS A 161 -23.92 22.71 31.88
N ARG A 162 -23.94 22.06 33.05
CA ARG A 162 -22.81 21.24 33.54
C ARG A 162 -22.51 20.07 32.61
N LEU A 163 -23.54 19.38 32.11
CA LEU A 163 -23.37 18.28 31.16
C LEU A 163 -22.83 18.77 29.81
N ALA A 164 -23.30 19.92 29.33
CA ALA A 164 -22.82 20.53 28.09
C ALA A 164 -21.33 20.91 28.18
N GLN A 165 -20.89 21.48 29.30
CA GLN A 165 -19.47 21.76 29.55
C GLN A 165 -18.63 20.49 29.58
N ARG A 166 -19.08 19.43 30.26
CA ARG A 166 -18.38 18.14 30.30
C ARG A 166 -18.26 17.52 28.90
N ILE A 167 -19.29 17.61 28.08
CA ILE A 167 -19.26 17.14 26.69
C ILE A 167 -18.32 17.98 25.82
N ALA A 168 -18.29 19.30 25.98
CA ALA A 168 -17.37 20.13 25.20
C ALA A 168 -15.91 19.72 25.46
N THR A 169 -15.55 19.50 26.73
CA THR A 169 -14.23 19.00 27.12
C THR A 169 -13.98 17.58 26.60
N ALA A 170 -14.97 16.69 26.71
CA ALA A 170 -14.86 15.30 26.23
C ALA A 170 -14.75 15.21 24.70
N ASN A 171 -15.46 16.07 23.96
CA ASN A 171 -15.39 16.14 22.50
C ASN A 171 -14.04 16.67 22.01
N GLN A 172 -13.43 17.62 22.72
CA GLN A 172 -12.05 18.04 22.44
C GLN A 172 -11.06 16.88 22.59
N GLN A 173 -11.33 15.94 23.49
CA GLN A 173 -10.52 14.74 23.70
C GLN A 173 -10.86 13.60 22.74
N ALA A 174 -12.07 13.57 22.16
CA ALA A 174 -12.54 12.50 21.30
C ALA A 174 -11.69 12.32 20.03
N ALA A 175 -11.28 13.41 19.37
CA ALA A 175 -10.41 13.33 18.19
C ALA A 175 -9.02 12.73 18.51
N ARG A 176 -8.51 13.01 19.72
CA ARG A 176 -7.28 12.44 20.24
C ARG A 176 -7.45 10.95 20.55
N LEU A 177 -8.55 10.57 21.21
CA LEU A 177 -8.89 9.18 21.51
C LEU A 177 -9.03 8.32 20.25
N VAL A 178 -9.64 8.83 19.18
CA VAL A 178 -9.75 8.12 17.90
C VAL A 178 -8.37 7.83 17.31
N ARG A 179 -7.47 8.83 17.32
CA ARG A 179 -6.11 8.66 16.83
C ARG A 179 -5.32 7.65 17.68
N GLU A 180 -5.33 7.80 19.00
CA GLU A 180 -4.63 6.91 19.92
C GLU A 180 -5.16 5.47 19.85
N THR A 181 -6.48 5.29 19.60
CA THR A 181 -7.08 3.96 19.40
C THR A 181 -6.56 3.31 18.12
N GLY A 182 -6.51 4.06 17.02
CA GLY A 182 -5.96 3.55 15.76
C GLY A 182 -4.48 3.20 15.84
N GLU A 183 -3.67 4.02 16.53
CA GLU A 183 -2.25 3.72 16.80
C GLU A 183 -2.09 2.45 17.65
N ALA A 184 -2.91 2.27 18.69
CA ALA A 184 -2.89 1.08 19.53
C ALA A 184 -3.34 -0.19 18.76
N GLU A 185 -4.31 -0.07 17.84
CA GLU A 185 -4.73 -1.19 16.98
C GLU A 185 -3.62 -1.62 16.02
N GLN A 186 -2.94 -0.66 15.39
CA GLN A 186 -1.77 -0.95 14.54
C GLN A 186 -0.64 -1.63 15.31
N GLU A 187 -0.39 -1.21 16.55
CA GLU A 187 0.64 -1.80 17.40
C GLU A 187 0.30 -3.26 17.79
N VAL A 188 -0.98 -3.55 18.05
CA VAL A 188 -1.47 -4.91 18.25
C VAL A 188 -1.28 -5.77 17.00
N GLU A 189 -1.65 -5.26 15.82
CA GLU A 189 -1.46 -5.97 14.54
C GLU A 189 0.02 -6.22 14.23
N ARG A 190 0.89 -5.24 14.52
CA ARG A 190 2.34 -5.36 14.38
C ARG A 190 2.88 -6.47 15.27
N CYS A 191 2.56 -6.46 16.56
CA CYS A 191 3.01 -7.50 17.50
C CYS A 191 2.50 -8.89 17.10
N GLN A 192 1.24 -9.01 16.65
CA GLN A 192 0.70 -10.28 16.15
C GLN A 192 1.41 -10.78 14.89
N SER A 193 1.76 -9.87 13.99
CA SER A 193 2.50 -10.21 12.77
C SER A 193 3.93 -10.65 13.09
N GLU A 194 4.61 -9.96 14.01
CA GLU A 194 5.95 -10.34 14.49
C GLU A 194 5.95 -11.72 15.18
N LEU A 195 4.93 -12.04 15.99
CA LEU A 195 4.75 -13.37 16.57
C LEU A 195 4.57 -14.45 15.49
N LYS A 196 3.76 -14.19 14.45
CA LYS A 196 3.60 -15.12 13.32
C LYS A 196 4.93 -15.35 12.59
N HIS A 197 5.75 -14.32 12.41
CA HIS A 197 7.06 -14.42 11.76
C HIS A 197 8.13 -15.15 12.59
N LEU A 198 7.92 -15.32 13.90
CA LEU A 198 8.77 -16.12 14.77
C LEU A 198 8.41 -17.62 14.76
N ILE A 199 7.30 -17.99 14.12
CA ILE A 199 6.92 -19.39 13.94
C ILE A 199 7.97 -20.08 13.03
N GLY A 200 8.68 -21.07 13.57
CA GLY A 200 9.67 -21.86 12.83
C GLY A 200 11.14 -21.38 12.93
N LYS A 201 11.43 -20.29 13.66
CA LYS A 201 12.82 -19.83 13.86
C LYS A 201 13.48 -20.52 15.07
N PRO A 202 14.75 -20.96 14.97
CA PRO A 202 15.52 -21.47 16.11
C PRO A 202 15.86 -20.34 17.11
N ASN A 203 15.94 -20.66 18.41
CA ASN A 203 16.23 -19.72 19.51
C ASN A 203 15.24 -18.53 19.66
N ARG A 204 13.97 -18.74 19.35
CA ARG A 204 12.91 -17.70 19.38
C ARG A 204 12.37 -17.33 20.77
N GLU A 205 12.57 -18.16 21.79
CA GLU A 205 11.91 -18.03 23.10
C GLU A 205 12.05 -16.64 23.77
N PRO A 206 13.25 -16.03 23.88
CA PRO A 206 13.37 -14.71 24.49
C PRO A 206 12.74 -13.59 23.65
N ALA A 207 12.78 -13.69 22.32
CA ALA A 207 12.13 -12.73 21.43
C ALA A 207 10.60 -12.85 21.48
N GLN A 208 10.10 -14.08 21.53
CA GLN A 208 8.68 -14.38 21.65
C GLN A 208 8.11 -13.82 22.96
N ALA A 209 8.76 -14.08 24.10
CA ALA A 209 8.31 -13.57 25.40
C ALA A 209 8.29 -12.03 25.45
N SER A 210 9.27 -11.38 24.82
CA SER A 210 9.30 -9.91 24.73
C SER A 210 8.13 -9.36 23.92
N ILE A 211 7.79 -9.98 22.78
CA ILE A 211 6.70 -9.52 21.92
C ILE A 211 5.33 -9.85 22.52
N GLU A 212 5.20 -11.00 23.19
CA GLU A 212 3.98 -11.35 23.94
C GLU A 212 3.69 -10.35 25.05
N LYS A 213 4.72 -9.87 25.74
CA LYS A 213 4.58 -8.80 26.74
C LYS A 213 4.14 -7.48 26.09
N SER A 214 4.80 -7.06 25.01
CA SER A 214 4.40 -5.85 24.27
C SER A 214 2.97 -5.94 23.72
N LEU A 215 2.54 -7.12 23.27
CA LEU A 215 1.18 -7.37 22.83
C LEU A 215 0.18 -7.22 23.97
N ALA A 216 0.47 -7.75 25.16
CA ALA A 216 -0.38 -7.61 26.33
C ALA A 216 -0.51 -6.14 26.76
N ASP A 217 0.60 -5.41 26.77
CA ASP A 217 0.61 -3.98 27.10
C ASP A 217 -0.21 -3.16 26.07
N ALA A 218 -0.04 -3.43 24.77
CA ALA A 218 -0.80 -2.78 23.70
C ALA A 218 -2.30 -3.11 23.75
N GLN A 219 -2.66 -4.36 24.06
CA GLN A 219 -4.06 -4.78 24.25
C GLN A 219 -4.70 -4.10 25.46
N GLN A 220 -3.97 -3.97 26.56
CA GLN A 220 -4.45 -3.25 27.75
C GLN A 220 -4.66 -1.76 27.45
N GLN A 221 -3.72 -1.14 26.72
CA GLN A 221 -3.86 0.25 26.29
C GLN A 221 -5.08 0.43 25.39
N LEU A 222 -5.29 -0.47 24.42
CA LEU A 222 -6.46 -0.45 23.55
C LEU A 222 -7.77 -0.60 24.33
N ALA A 223 -7.82 -1.49 25.32
CA ALA A 223 -8.99 -1.66 26.19
C ALA A 223 -9.31 -0.38 26.98
N ASN A 224 -8.29 0.28 27.54
CA ASN A 224 -8.45 1.53 28.27
C ASN A 224 -8.98 2.66 27.35
N LEU A 225 -8.44 2.76 26.13
CA LEU A 225 -8.89 3.76 25.14
C LEU A 225 -10.34 3.53 24.70
N ARG A 226 -10.73 2.26 24.48
CA ARG A 226 -12.12 1.89 24.18
C ARG A 226 -13.07 2.20 25.33
N TYR A 227 -12.64 1.97 26.57
CA TYR A 227 -13.40 2.35 27.75
C TYR A 227 -13.62 3.86 27.81
N ALA A 228 -12.55 4.66 27.65
CA ALA A 228 -12.64 6.12 27.62
C ALA A 228 -13.57 6.63 26.50
N ALA A 229 -13.52 6.03 25.31
CA ALA A 229 -14.44 6.36 24.22
C ALA A 229 -15.91 6.07 24.59
N SER A 230 -16.17 4.96 25.30
CA SER A 230 -17.52 4.62 25.77
C SER A 230 -18.05 5.60 26.83
N GLU A 231 -17.19 6.16 27.69
CA GLU A 231 -17.59 7.19 28.66
C GLU A 231 -18.01 8.50 27.96
N VAL A 232 -17.33 8.88 26.87
CA VAL A 232 -17.73 10.04 26.05
C VAL A 232 -19.13 9.84 25.48
N GLU A 233 -19.42 8.64 24.98
CA GLU A 233 -20.73 8.32 24.43
C GLU A 233 -21.82 8.28 25.50
N GLN A 234 -21.51 7.74 26.68
CA GLN A 234 -22.42 7.76 27.81
C GLN A 234 -22.73 9.20 28.28
N LEU A 235 -21.73 10.08 28.28
CA LEU A 235 -21.94 11.51 28.57
C LEU A 235 -22.85 12.18 27.55
N ARG A 236 -22.68 11.90 26.25
CA ARG A 236 -23.57 12.39 25.19
C ARG A 236 -25.01 11.95 25.40
N GLN A 237 -25.22 10.69 25.75
CA GLN A 237 -26.54 10.16 26.06
C GLN A 237 -27.18 10.89 27.26
N GLN A 238 -26.45 11.06 28.36
CA GLN A 238 -26.94 11.77 29.55
C GLN A 238 -27.31 13.23 29.28
N HIS A 239 -26.55 13.92 28.42
CA HIS A 239 -26.90 15.27 28.01
C HIS A 239 -28.11 15.30 27.08
N SER A 240 -28.23 14.35 26.15
CA SER A 240 -29.42 14.23 25.30
C SER A 240 -30.68 14.07 26.14
N GLU A 241 -30.63 13.20 27.16
CA GLU A 241 -31.73 13.00 28.11
C GLU A 241 -32.04 14.26 28.92
N ALA A 242 -31.01 14.94 29.45
CA ALA A 242 -31.19 16.17 30.22
C ALA A 242 -31.73 17.33 29.35
N ALA A 243 -31.25 17.46 28.12
CA ALA A 243 -31.72 18.45 27.16
C ALA A 243 -33.16 18.16 26.72
N GLY A 244 -33.50 16.89 26.48
CA GLY A 244 -34.86 16.47 26.15
C GLY A 244 -35.83 16.69 27.32
N ALA A 245 -35.41 16.45 28.57
CA ALA A 245 -36.21 16.75 29.75
C ALA A 245 -36.44 18.26 29.91
N LEU A 246 -35.43 19.09 29.64
CA LEU A 246 -35.56 20.55 29.63
C LEU A 246 -36.53 21.01 28.53
N GLU A 247 -36.40 20.47 27.32
CA GLU A 247 -37.28 20.79 26.20
C GLU A 247 -38.72 20.35 26.45
N GLN A 248 -38.94 19.18 27.07
CA GLN A 248 -40.27 18.74 27.47
C GLN A 248 -40.87 19.62 28.56
N PHE A 249 -40.08 20.02 29.55
CA PHE A 249 -40.50 20.96 30.58
C PHE A 249 -40.90 22.31 29.94
N GLU A 250 -40.06 22.86 29.07
CA GLU A 250 -40.37 24.06 28.28
C GLU A 250 -41.65 23.86 27.46
N GLN A 251 -41.81 22.78 26.71
CA GLN A 251 -42.99 22.55 25.87
C GLN A 251 -44.28 22.41 26.68
N THR A 252 -44.25 21.70 27.81
CA THR A 252 -45.43 21.49 28.66
C THR A 252 -45.84 22.80 29.33
N ASP A 253 -44.88 23.56 29.84
CA ASP A 253 -45.14 24.85 30.48
C ASP A 253 -45.51 25.94 29.46
N PHE A 254 -44.88 25.99 28.28
CA PHE A 254 -45.30 26.88 27.19
C PHE A 254 -46.72 26.56 26.73
N HIS A 255 -47.14 25.29 26.78
CA HIS A 255 -48.50 24.90 26.44
C HIS A 255 -49.50 25.41 27.49
N ASP A 256 -49.21 25.26 28.78
CA ASP A 256 -50.04 25.80 29.86
C ASP A 256 -50.06 27.34 29.86
N TRP A 257 -48.93 27.99 29.59
CA TRP A 257 -48.83 29.44 29.46
C TRP A 257 -49.61 29.99 28.27
N ARG A 258 -49.59 29.30 27.13
CA ARG A 258 -50.39 29.67 25.96
C ARG A 258 -51.88 29.56 26.22
N ASN A 259 -52.30 28.65 27.10
CA ASN A 259 -53.69 28.53 27.52
C ASN A 259 -54.08 29.58 28.57
N ILE A 260 -53.15 30.07 29.39
CA ILE A 260 -53.41 31.11 30.40
C ILE A 260 -53.33 32.54 29.82
N ALA A 261 -52.50 32.79 28.80
CA ALA A 261 -52.27 34.14 28.25
C ALA A 261 -53.28 34.58 27.18
N PHE A 262 -54.16 33.67 26.72
CA PHE A 262 -55.13 33.93 25.64
C PHE A 262 -56.60 33.66 26.02
N ASP A 263 -56.88 33.34 27.29
CA ASP A 263 -58.23 33.40 27.91
C ASP A 263 -58.36 34.70 28.72
#